data_AF-A0A382RMS9-F1
#
_entry.id   AF-A0A382RMS9-F1
#
_cell.length_a   1.000
_cell.length_b   1.000
_cell.length_c   1.000
_cell.angle_alpha   90.00
_cell.angle_beta   90.00
_cell.angle_gamma   90.00
#
_symmetry.space_group_name_H-M   'P 1'
#
loop_
_entity.id
_entity.type
_entity.pdbx_description
1 polymer ?
#
loop_
_entity_poly.entity_id
_entity_poly.type
_entity_poly.pdbx_seq_one_letter_code
_entity_poly.pdbx_strand_id
1 'polypeptide(L)'
;MAVTLVNIGNLANDGTGDDLREAFIKVNNNFTDLNDRNPEQTTASNLLPDDANTKGLFSTVTAFDLKFKSLKAGTNVSFSSDANQITITSSGIVSIQVTTDAGSLTPIGSTGLARFLGAGGVLTTGGGTDVTIDSRLSRETSPSLGGTLDAAANNINNVGTLTVQNVDGLVKGIDVGNIDSVVGFDMGGIVPTAVSNLMQWFES
;
A
#
# COMPACT_ATOMS: atom_id res chain seq x y z
N MET A 1 -39.61 38.31 -35.54
CA MET A 1 -39.94 39.62 -36.16
C MET A 1 -39.96 40.69 -35.08
N ALA A 2 -39.77 41.96 -35.43
CA ALA A 2 -40.00 43.05 -34.48
C ALA A 2 -41.52 43.18 -34.23
N VAL A 3 -41.91 43.50 -32.99
CA VAL A 3 -43.33 43.73 -32.65
C VAL A 3 -43.88 44.85 -33.53
N THR A 4 -45.00 44.58 -34.21
CA THR A 4 -45.71 45.58 -35.00
C THR A 4 -46.90 46.11 -34.22
N LEU A 5 -46.82 47.37 -33.78
CA LEU A 5 -47.89 47.99 -33.01
C LEU A 5 -49.05 48.42 -33.95
N VAL A 6 -50.27 48.28 -33.45
CA VAL A 6 -51.46 48.86 -34.09
C VAL A 6 -51.38 50.38 -33.96
N ASN A 7 -51.47 51.08 -35.08
CA ASN A 7 -51.57 52.54 -35.10
C ASN A 7 -53.02 52.96 -34.84
N ILE A 8 -53.26 53.67 -33.73
CA ILE A 8 -54.59 54.13 -33.32
C ILE A 8 -54.98 55.50 -33.88
N GLY A 9 -54.12 56.14 -34.69
CA GLY A 9 -54.32 57.49 -35.23
C GLY A 9 -54.03 58.59 -34.20
N ASN A 10 -54.23 59.86 -34.60
CA ASN A 10 -54.01 61.02 -33.73
C ASN A 10 -55.28 61.48 -33.00
N LEU A 11 -56.44 61.29 -33.64
CA LEU A 11 -57.76 61.63 -33.15
C LEU A 11 -58.75 60.51 -33.51
N ALA A 12 -59.86 60.43 -32.76
CA ALA A 12 -60.89 59.45 -33.04
C ALA A 12 -61.47 59.63 -34.46
N ASN A 13 -61.48 58.54 -35.24
CA ASN A 13 -62.04 58.47 -36.59
C ASN A 13 -61.40 59.43 -37.61
N ASP A 14 -60.14 59.83 -37.42
CA ASP A 14 -59.44 60.76 -38.30
C ASP A 14 -58.84 60.13 -39.57
N GLY A 15 -58.95 58.82 -39.72
CA GLY A 15 -58.46 58.07 -40.88
C GLY A 15 -56.93 57.95 -40.97
N THR A 16 -56.18 58.39 -39.95
CA THR A 16 -54.71 58.32 -39.90
C THR A 16 -54.19 57.05 -39.19
N GLY A 17 -55.08 56.32 -38.53
CA GLY A 17 -54.80 55.00 -37.93
C GLY A 17 -54.87 53.85 -38.93
N ASP A 18 -54.57 52.66 -38.45
CA ASP A 18 -54.74 51.43 -39.23
C ASP A 18 -56.23 51.14 -39.44
N ASP A 19 -56.58 50.60 -40.61
CA ASP A 19 -57.89 49.99 -40.77
C ASP A 19 -57.97 48.71 -39.91
N LEU A 20 -59.19 48.21 -39.67
CA LEU A 20 -59.40 47.02 -38.86
C LEU A 20 -58.65 45.80 -39.42
N ARG A 21 -58.51 45.70 -40.75
CA ARG A 21 -57.85 44.56 -41.40
C ARG A 21 -56.35 44.58 -41.10
N GLU A 22 -55.70 45.71 -41.30
CA GLU A 22 -54.27 45.91 -41.06
C GLU A 22 -53.96 45.75 -39.56
N ALA A 23 -54.80 46.30 -38.68
CA ALA A 23 -54.69 46.11 -37.24
C ALA A 23 -54.73 44.62 -36.85
N PHE A 24 -55.69 43.86 -37.37
CA PHE A 24 -55.80 42.42 -37.08
C PHE A 24 -54.69 41.58 -37.75
N ILE A 25 -54.17 41.99 -38.91
CA ILE A 25 -52.98 41.38 -39.51
C ILE A 25 -51.78 41.55 -38.57
N LYS A 26 -51.54 42.76 -38.06
CA LYS A 26 -50.45 43.01 -37.09
C LYS A 26 -50.61 42.20 -35.80
N VAL A 27 -51.83 42.12 -35.26
CA VAL A 27 -52.13 41.30 -34.08
C VAL A 27 -51.86 39.82 -34.33
N ASN A 28 -52.35 39.25 -35.44
CA ASN A 28 -52.11 37.85 -35.79
C ASN A 28 -50.64 37.56 -36.04
N ASN A 29 -49.93 38.48 -36.71
CA ASN A 29 -48.50 38.37 -36.93
C ASN A 29 -47.71 38.41 -35.62
N ASN A 30 -48.11 39.26 -34.65
CA ASN A 30 -47.48 39.30 -33.33
C ASN A 30 -47.77 38.03 -32.51
N PHE A 31 -48.98 37.46 -32.58
CA PHE A 31 -49.28 36.19 -31.91
C PHE A 31 -48.58 35.00 -32.55
N THR A 32 -48.45 35.01 -33.89
CA THR A 32 -47.66 34.03 -34.62
C THR A 32 -46.19 34.16 -34.22
N ASP A 33 -45.65 35.38 -34.21
CA ASP A 33 -44.30 35.66 -33.73
C ASP A 33 -44.10 35.24 -32.27
N LEU A 34 -45.06 35.47 -31.38
CA LEU A 34 -44.99 35.04 -29.98
C LEU A 34 -45.01 33.51 -29.84
N ASN A 35 -45.85 32.83 -30.62
CA ASN A 35 -45.94 31.38 -30.66
C ASN A 35 -44.66 30.75 -31.24
N ASP A 36 -44.09 31.36 -32.26
CA ASP A 36 -42.83 30.95 -32.87
C ASP A 36 -41.62 31.30 -31.98
N ARG A 37 -41.75 32.37 -31.20
CA ARG A 37 -40.89 32.73 -30.07
C ARG A 37 -41.23 31.95 -28.81
N ASN A 38 -41.85 30.77 -28.89
CA ASN A 38 -41.78 29.77 -27.82
C ASN A 38 -40.47 28.98 -28.00
N PRO A 39 -39.31 29.47 -27.55
CA PRO A 39 -38.06 29.31 -28.27
C PRO A 39 -36.96 28.70 -27.40
N GLU A 40 -37.29 27.94 -26.35
CA GLU A 40 -36.24 27.27 -25.58
C GLU A 40 -35.70 26.09 -26.38
N GLN A 41 -34.87 26.41 -27.38
CA GLN A 41 -33.89 25.53 -27.99
C GLN A 41 -32.70 25.38 -27.03
N THR A 42 -32.97 25.15 -25.75
CA THR A 42 -31.92 24.88 -24.77
C THR A 42 -31.35 23.51 -25.09
N THR A 43 -30.26 23.51 -25.84
CA THR A 43 -29.53 22.30 -26.19
C THR A 43 -28.53 21.98 -25.09
N ALA A 44 -28.42 20.70 -24.75
CA ALA A 44 -27.32 20.19 -23.94
C ALA A 44 -26.65 19.05 -24.69
N SER A 45 -25.33 18.97 -24.58
CA SER A 45 -24.54 17.89 -25.16
C SER A 45 -23.35 17.58 -24.26
N ASN A 46 -22.87 16.35 -24.31
CA ASN A 46 -21.62 15.98 -23.68
C ASN A 46 -20.47 16.38 -24.63
N LEU A 47 -19.41 16.98 -24.08
CA LEU A 47 -18.28 17.48 -24.88
C LEU A 47 -17.53 16.36 -25.61
N LEU A 48 -17.45 15.17 -24.99
CA LEU A 48 -16.80 13.99 -25.53
C LEU A 48 -17.81 12.84 -25.68
N PRO A 49 -17.62 11.95 -26.67
CA PRO A 49 -18.40 10.72 -26.78
C PRO A 49 -18.07 9.78 -25.60
N ASP A 50 -19.03 8.91 -25.28
CA ASP A 50 -18.85 7.87 -24.28
C ASP A 50 -17.84 6.81 -24.76
N ASP A 51 -16.84 6.48 -23.94
CA ASP A 51 -15.85 5.41 -24.17
C ASP A 51 -15.61 4.59 -22.89
N ALA A 52 -14.55 3.76 -22.82
CA ALA A 52 -14.27 2.92 -21.65
C ALA A 52 -13.98 3.71 -20.36
N ASN A 53 -13.43 4.92 -20.47
CA ASN A 53 -12.96 5.74 -19.35
C ASN A 53 -13.71 7.08 -19.22
N THR A 54 -14.44 7.49 -20.27
CA THR A 54 -15.14 8.77 -20.36
C THR A 54 -16.62 8.50 -20.54
N LYS A 55 -17.45 9.09 -19.68
CA LYS A 55 -18.92 9.04 -19.80
C LYS A 55 -19.49 10.44 -19.60
N GLY A 56 -20.40 10.84 -20.47
CA GLY A 56 -21.14 12.07 -20.35
C GLY A 56 -22.24 12.01 -19.28
N LEU A 57 -22.53 13.16 -18.66
CA LEU A 57 -23.58 13.31 -17.64
C LEU A 57 -24.93 13.68 -18.24
N PHE A 58 -24.97 14.41 -19.35
CA PHE A 58 -26.22 14.72 -20.01
C PHE A 58 -26.91 13.44 -20.51
N SER A 59 -28.21 13.31 -20.22
CA SER A 59 -29.01 12.16 -20.60
C SER A 59 -30.04 12.51 -21.67
N THR A 60 -30.92 13.48 -21.40
CA THR A 60 -31.99 13.87 -22.33
C THR A 60 -32.60 15.22 -21.95
N VAL A 61 -33.32 15.84 -22.88
CA VAL A 61 -34.21 16.98 -22.62
C VAL A 61 -35.64 16.47 -22.75
N THR A 62 -36.48 16.69 -21.74
CA THR A 62 -37.92 16.36 -21.82
C THR A 62 -38.74 17.62 -21.56
N ALA A 63 -39.40 18.14 -22.60
CA ALA A 63 -40.02 19.47 -22.57
C ALA A 63 -39.02 20.53 -22.12
N PHE A 64 -39.14 21.02 -20.88
CA PHE A 64 -38.29 22.06 -20.29
C PHE A 64 -37.28 21.51 -19.25
N ASP A 65 -37.22 20.19 -19.07
CA ASP A 65 -36.39 19.54 -18.05
C ASP A 65 -35.10 18.96 -18.65
N LEU A 66 -33.96 19.53 -18.25
CA LEU A 66 -32.63 19.02 -18.58
C LEU A 66 -32.26 17.91 -17.61
N LYS A 67 -32.27 16.67 -18.08
CA LYS A 67 -31.99 15.50 -17.24
C LYS A 67 -30.53 15.08 -17.36
N PHE A 68 -29.88 15.00 -16.20
CA PHE A 68 -28.52 14.49 -16.05
C PHE A 68 -28.53 13.15 -15.32
N LYS A 69 -27.58 12.29 -15.66
CA LYS A 69 -27.32 11.04 -14.93
C LYS A 69 -26.87 11.38 -13.51
N SER A 70 -27.39 10.65 -12.52
CA SER A 70 -26.86 10.72 -11.16
C SER A 70 -25.46 10.09 -11.10
N LEU A 71 -24.58 10.68 -10.30
CA LEU A 71 -23.32 10.05 -9.94
C LEU A 71 -23.58 8.98 -8.88
N LYS A 72 -23.02 7.79 -9.06
CA LYS A 72 -23.04 6.70 -8.07
C LYS A 72 -21.62 6.33 -7.68
N ALA A 73 -21.33 6.38 -6.39
CA ALA A 73 -20.00 6.05 -5.89
C ALA A 73 -19.76 4.55 -6.00
N GLY A 74 -18.59 4.18 -6.54
CA GLY A 74 -18.10 2.80 -6.56
C GLY A 74 -17.39 2.44 -5.27
N THR A 75 -16.73 1.28 -5.25
CA THR A 75 -15.88 0.86 -4.14
C THR A 75 -14.78 1.89 -3.88
N ASN A 76 -14.53 2.21 -2.61
CA ASN A 76 -13.51 3.16 -2.15
C ASN A 76 -13.66 4.60 -2.70
N VAL A 77 -14.84 4.96 -3.19
CA VAL A 77 -15.18 6.34 -3.57
C VAL A 77 -16.35 6.80 -2.70
N SER A 78 -16.34 8.05 -2.27
CA SER A 78 -17.47 8.69 -1.58
C SER A 78 -17.73 10.07 -2.15
N PHE A 79 -19.00 10.50 -2.09
CA PHE A 79 -19.40 11.85 -2.47
C PHE A 79 -19.87 12.61 -1.24
N SER A 80 -19.47 13.87 -1.15
CA SER A 80 -20.12 14.88 -0.33
C SER A 80 -20.47 16.07 -1.21
N SER A 81 -21.46 16.85 -0.80
CA SER A 81 -21.86 18.03 -1.55
C SER A 81 -22.29 19.15 -0.61
N ASP A 82 -22.08 20.37 -1.05
CA ASP A 82 -22.65 21.58 -0.48
C ASP A 82 -23.40 22.37 -1.58
N ALA A 83 -23.72 23.64 -1.32
CA ALA A 83 -24.45 24.48 -2.26
C ALA A 83 -23.69 24.79 -3.56
N ASN A 84 -22.36 24.67 -3.57
CA ASN A 84 -21.50 25.13 -4.65
C ASN A 84 -20.75 23.99 -5.34
N GLN A 85 -20.47 22.88 -4.63
CA GLN A 85 -19.64 21.80 -5.17
C GLN A 85 -20.08 20.41 -4.72
N ILE A 86 -19.71 19.43 -5.55
CA ILE A 86 -19.63 18.01 -5.17
C ILE A 86 -18.15 17.69 -4.98
N THR A 87 -17.78 17.20 -3.80
CA THR A 87 -16.44 16.66 -3.55
C THR A 87 -16.45 15.15 -3.75
N ILE A 88 -15.54 14.69 -4.60
CA ILE A 88 -15.30 13.26 -4.84
C ILE A 88 -14.04 12.87 -4.08
N THR A 89 -14.18 11.99 -3.10
CA THR A 89 -13.05 11.47 -2.31
C THR A 89 -12.81 10.02 -2.66
N SER A 90 -11.56 9.65 -2.88
CA SER A 90 -11.12 8.25 -2.93
C SER A 90 -10.49 7.89 -1.59
N SER A 91 -10.98 6.83 -0.95
CA SER A 91 -10.45 6.28 0.31
C SER A 91 -9.56 5.06 0.11
N GLY A 92 -9.24 4.72 -1.14
CA GLY A 92 -8.30 3.65 -1.45
C GLY A 92 -6.89 3.97 -0.95
N ILE A 93 -6.07 2.94 -0.75
CA ILE A 93 -4.64 3.10 -0.44
C ILE A 93 -3.97 3.85 -1.61
N VAL A 94 -3.54 5.08 -1.35
CA VAL A 94 -2.84 5.91 -2.33
C VAL A 94 -1.39 5.44 -2.48
N SER A 95 -0.74 5.14 -1.35
CA SER A 95 0.55 4.48 -1.30
C SER A 95 0.79 3.78 0.04
N ILE A 96 1.70 2.80 0.05
CA ILE A 96 2.23 2.17 1.26
C ILE A 96 3.72 2.54 1.35
N GLN A 97 4.14 3.12 2.47
CA GLN A 97 5.55 3.30 2.79
C GLN A 97 5.96 2.23 3.81
N VAL A 98 7.05 1.53 3.52
CA VAL A 98 7.65 0.54 4.43
C VAL A 98 9.02 1.04 4.85
N THR A 99 9.22 1.20 6.15
CA THR A 99 10.51 1.52 6.75
C THR A 99 11.10 0.26 7.40
N THR A 100 12.42 0.17 7.36
CA THR A 100 13.21 -0.92 7.94
C THR A 100 14.22 -0.33 8.91
N ASP A 101 14.89 -1.19 9.67
CA ASP A 101 16.06 -0.83 10.47
C ASP A 101 17.19 -0.21 9.63
N ALA A 102 17.31 -0.60 8.36
CA ALA A 102 18.31 -0.12 7.41
C ALA A 102 17.70 0.63 6.21
N GLY A 103 16.89 1.66 6.47
CA GLY A 103 16.35 2.56 5.44
C GLY A 103 14.88 2.33 5.14
N SER A 104 14.41 2.73 3.95
CA SER A 104 12.99 2.67 3.59
C SER A 104 12.80 2.35 2.11
N LEU A 105 11.70 1.67 1.80
CA LEU A 105 11.25 1.52 0.42
C LEU A 105 10.73 2.86 -0.11
N THR A 106 10.86 3.06 -1.42
CA THR A 106 10.10 4.10 -2.12
C THR A 106 8.60 3.82 -1.92
N PRO A 107 7.76 4.85 -1.74
CA PRO A 107 6.33 4.65 -1.56
C PRO A 107 5.75 3.81 -2.70
N ILE A 108 5.14 2.68 -2.32
CA ILE A 108 4.52 1.74 -3.25
C ILE A 108 3.17 2.33 -3.62
N GLY A 109 3.06 2.90 -4.82
CA GLY A 109 1.81 3.48 -5.34
C GLY A 109 0.76 2.43 -5.73
N SER A 110 -0.34 2.88 -6.33
CA SER A 110 -1.51 2.03 -6.65
C SER A 110 -1.25 0.83 -7.56
N THR A 111 -0.17 0.86 -8.35
CA THR A 111 0.27 -0.24 -9.22
C THR A 111 1.61 -0.85 -8.78
N GLY A 112 2.16 -0.40 -7.66
CA GLY A 112 3.44 -0.87 -7.14
C GLY A 112 3.33 -2.28 -6.54
N LEU A 113 4.43 -3.04 -6.61
CA LEU A 113 4.51 -4.38 -6.04
C LEU A 113 5.39 -4.39 -4.79
N ALA A 114 4.85 -4.92 -3.68
CA ALA A 114 5.64 -5.25 -2.50
C ALA A 114 6.23 -6.66 -2.65
N ARG A 115 7.54 -6.81 -2.43
CA ARG A 115 8.23 -8.10 -2.45
C ARG A 115 8.88 -8.37 -1.11
N PHE A 116 8.64 -9.56 -0.56
CA PHE A 116 9.31 -10.04 0.64
C PHE A 116 10.39 -11.03 0.21
N LEU A 117 11.65 -10.63 0.36
CA LEU A 117 12.80 -11.45 -0.03
C LEU A 117 13.55 -11.89 1.23
N GLY A 118 13.75 -13.21 1.36
CA GLY A 118 14.66 -13.76 2.37
C GLY A 118 16.12 -13.52 1.97
N ALA A 119 16.98 -13.34 2.96
CA ALA A 119 18.43 -13.30 2.83
C ALA A 119 19.08 -14.15 3.93
N GLY A 120 20.28 -14.70 3.67
CA GLY A 120 20.94 -15.64 4.59
C GLY A 120 20.08 -16.88 4.87
N GLY A 121 20.00 -17.28 6.15
CA GLY A 121 19.15 -18.40 6.61
C GLY A 121 17.62 -18.20 6.56
N VAL A 122 17.13 -17.07 6.01
CA VAL A 122 15.71 -16.71 5.95
C VAL A 122 15.09 -17.10 4.61
N LEU A 123 13.93 -17.77 4.64
CA LEU A 123 13.10 -18.09 3.48
C LEU A 123 11.74 -17.40 3.61
N THR A 124 11.28 -16.78 2.53
CA THR A 124 9.94 -16.17 2.43
C THR A 124 9.06 -16.97 1.49
N THR A 125 7.83 -17.30 1.91
CA THR A 125 6.84 -17.99 1.08
C THR A 125 5.48 -17.31 1.19
N GLY A 126 4.76 -17.22 0.07
CA GLY A 126 3.40 -16.68 0.02
C GLY A 126 2.38 -17.77 -0.29
N GLY A 127 1.23 -17.72 0.38
CA GLY A 127 0.10 -18.62 0.12
C GLY A 127 -1.21 -18.02 0.61
N GLY A 128 -2.23 -17.94 -0.25
CA GLY A 128 -3.50 -17.31 0.09
C GLY A 128 -3.31 -15.84 0.47
N THR A 129 -3.65 -15.50 1.72
CA THR A 129 -3.49 -14.16 2.31
C THR A 129 -2.22 -13.98 3.13
N ASP A 130 -1.43 -15.05 3.30
CA ASP A 130 -0.35 -15.08 4.28
C ASP A 130 1.02 -14.99 3.60
N VAL A 131 1.93 -14.26 4.26
CA VAL A 131 3.36 -14.28 4.00
C VAL A 131 4.02 -14.95 5.20
N THR A 132 4.67 -16.08 4.97
CA THR A 132 5.47 -16.76 6.00
C THR A 132 6.93 -16.38 5.82
N ILE A 133 7.56 -15.94 6.91
CA ILE A 133 8.99 -15.65 7.01
C ILE A 133 9.57 -16.68 7.98
N ASP A 134 10.32 -17.64 7.45
CA ASP A 134 10.91 -18.73 8.22
C ASP A 134 12.44 -18.57 8.26
N SER A 135 13.01 -18.52 9.47
CA SER A 135 14.45 -18.37 9.70
C SER A 135 15.01 -19.62 10.35
N ARG A 136 15.99 -20.28 9.71
CA ARG A 136 16.60 -21.51 10.24
C ARG A 136 18.11 -21.45 10.09
N LEU A 137 18.83 -21.76 11.17
CA LEU A 137 20.29 -21.86 11.16
C LEU A 137 20.80 -22.88 10.14
N SER A 138 20.04 -23.95 9.89
CA SER A 138 20.39 -24.97 8.89
C SER A 138 20.44 -24.46 7.44
N ARG A 139 19.91 -23.26 7.17
CA ARG A 139 20.02 -22.60 5.86
C ARG A 139 21.19 -21.62 5.78
N GLU A 140 21.84 -21.33 6.91
CA GLU A 140 23.01 -20.46 6.95
C GLU A 140 24.26 -21.25 6.60
N THR A 141 24.96 -20.87 5.53
CA THR A 141 26.14 -21.60 5.04
C THR A 141 27.41 -21.22 5.77
N SER A 142 27.44 -20.04 6.40
CA SER A 142 28.61 -19.51 7.12
C SER A 142 28.21 -18.85 8.45
N PRO A 143 27.60 -19.60 9.39
CA PRO A 143 27.15 -19.01 10.65
C PRO A 143 28.34 -18.54 11.48
N SER A 144 28.25 -17.33 12.00
CA SER A 144 29.18 -16.78 12.98
C SER A 144 28.39 -16.27 14.18
N LEU A 145 29.01 -16.36 15.35
CA LEU A 145 28.44 -15.84 16.58
C LEU A 145 28.96 -14.42 16.81
N GLY A 146 28.06 -13.50 17.14
CA GLY A 146 28.44 -12.17 17.64
C GLY A 146 28.84 -12.16 19.13
N GLY A 147 28.68 -13.30 19.83
CA GLY A 147 28.93 -13.47 21.26
C GLY A 147 29.04 -14.94 21.66
N THR A 148 28.96 -15.25 22.96
CA THR A 148 29.04 -16.64 23.46
C THR A 148 27.84 -17.48 23.02
N LEU A 149 28.08 -18.72 22.59
CA LEU A 149 27.02 -19.72 22.39
C LEU A 149 26.65 -20.35 23.73
N ASP A 150 25.39 -20.21 24.13
CA ASP A 150 24.80 -20.97 25.23
C ASP A 150 24.00 -22.15 24.66
N ALA A 151 24.43 -23.38 24.96
CA ALA A 151 23.74 -24.59 24.52
C ALA A 151 22.60 -25.01 25.47
N ALA A 152 22.40 -24.32 26.60
CA ALA A 152 21.37 -24.62 27.61
C ALA A 152 21.37 -26.10 28.05
N ALA A 153 22.57 -26.62 28.35
CA ALA A 153 22.84 -28.02 28.72
C ALA A 153 22.46 -29.06 27.63
N ASN A 154 22.20 -28.64 26.39
CA ASN A 154 21.99 -29.57 25.29
C ASN A 154 23.32 -30.06 24.71
N ASN A 155 23.29 -31.29 24.20
CA ASN A 155 24.44 -31.88 23.51
C ASN A 155 24.64 -31.23 22.13
N ILE A 156 25.90 -30.99 21.78
CA ILE A 156 26.31 -30.65 20.40
C ILE A 156 26.71 -31.94 19.70
N ASN A 157 25.87 -32.42 18.79
CA ASN A 157 26.09 -33.68 18.07
C ASN A 157 26.51 -33.42 16.62
N ASN A 158 27.09 -34.45 15.99
CA ASN A 158 27.45 -34.45 14.56
C ASN A 158 28.40 -33.30 14.15
N VAL A 159 29.34 -32.96 15.03
CA VAL A 159 30.41 -32.00 14.74
C VAL A 159 31.53 -32.72 13.98
N GLY A 160 31.80 -32.29 12.74
CA GLY A 160 32.89 -32.86 11.95
C GLY A 160 34.26 -32.58 12.57
N THR A 161 34.56 -31.29 12.79
CA THR A 161 35.80 -30.82 13.44
C THR A 161 35.45 -29.72 14.42
N LEU A 162 35.94 -29.82 15.66
CA LEU A 162 35.90 -28.76 16.66
C LEU A 162 37.29 -28.13 16.77
N THR A 163 37.47 -26.93 16.22
CA THR A 163 38.71 -26.15 16.38
C THR A 163 38.48 -25.05 17.39
N VAL A 164 39.28 -25.04 18.46
CA VAL A 164 39.15 -24.11 19.59
C VAL A 164 40.54 -23.63 20.01
N GLN A 165 40.62 -22.41 20.54
CA GLN A 165 41.87 -21.91 21.12
C GLN A 165 42.08 -22.47 22.53
N ASN A 166 41.00 -22.51 23.33
CA ASN A 166 41.00 -23.03 24.69
C ASN A 166 39.73 -23.88 24.91
N VAL A 167 39.86 -24.90 25.76
CA VAL A 167 38.74 -25.67 26.29
C VAL A 167 38.75 -25.46 27.80
N ASP A 168 37.66 -24.90 28.33
CA ASP A 168 37.44 -24.80 29.77
C ASP A 168 36.34 -25.80 30.14
N GLY A 169 36.75 -27.00 30.56
CA GLY A 169 35.84 -28.09 30.88
C GLY A 169 36.46 -29.48 30.74
N LEU A 170 35.65 -30.49 31.05
CA LEU A 170 36.08 -31.89 31.06
C LEU A 170 35.89 -32.55 29.69
N VAL A 171 36.88 -33.33 29.26
CA VAL A 171 36.75 -34.23 28.10
C VAL A 171 36.50 -35.64 28.63
N LYS A 172 35.28 -36.15 28.44
CA LYS A 172 34.83 -37.44 29.00
C LYS A 172 35.04 -37.56 30.53
N GLY A 173 34.92 -36.45 31.25
CA GLY A 173 35.11 -36.40 32.70
C GLY A 173 36.55 -36.13 33.16
N ILE A 174 37.50 -35.96 32.24
CA ILE A 174 38.92 -35.71 32.55
C ILE A 174 39.28 -34.24 32.26
N ASP A 175 39.98 -33.60 33.19
CA ASP A 175 40.52 -32.25 33.00
C ASP A 175 41.83 -32.32 32.19
N VAL A 176 41.74 -32.01 30.90
CA VAL A 176 42.87 -32.09 29.98
C VAL A 176 43.90 -30.96 30.17
N GLY A 177 43.59 -29.94 30.97
CA GLY A 177 44.56 -28.90 31.35
C GLY A 177 45.54 -29.38 32.43
N ASN A 178 45.16 -30.40 33.20
CA ASN A 178 46.01 -31.01 34.21
C ASN A 178 46.74 -32.24 33.63
N ILE A 179 47.99 -32.07 33.21
CA ILE A 179 48.80 -33.09 32.54
C ILE A 179 48.93 -34.39 33.36
N ASP A 180 48.97 -34.29 34.70
CA ASP A 180 49.05 -35.44 35.61
C ASP A 180 47.80 -36.34 35.49
N SER A 181 46.62 -35.71 35.36
CA SER A 181 45.35 -36.42 35.16
C SER A 181 45.21 -37.09 33.78
N VAL A 182 46.01 -36.65 32.80
CA VAL A 182 45.97 -37.15 31.42
C VAL A 182 46.99 -38.27 31.19
N VAL A 183 48.19 -38.14 31.76
CA VAL A 183 49.29 -39.10 31.54
C VAL A 183 49.38 -40.18 32.63
N GLY A 184 48.68 -40.01 33.75
CA GLY A 184 48.67 -40.97 34.85
C GLY A 184 50.05 -41.24 35.44
N PHE A 185 50.98 -40.29 35.27
CA PHE A 185 52.38 -40.43 35.65
C PHE A 185 52.64 -39.60 36.91
N ASP A 186 52.19 -40.12 38.06
CA ASP A 186 52.57 -39.60 39.36
C ASP A 186 54.03 -40.01 39.64
N MET A 187 54.95 -39.04 39.63
CA MET A 187 56.36 -39.28 39.97
C MET A 187 56.60 -39.43 41.47
N GLY A 188 55.53 -39.42 42.28
CA GLY A 188 55.60 -39.31 43.72
C GLY A 188 56.11 -37.93 44.15
N GLY A 189 55.96 -37.62 45.44
CA GLY A 189 56.68 -36.50 46.03
C GLY A 189 58.19 -36.78 46.05
N ILE A 190 59.02 -35.72 45.98
CA ILE A 190 60.44 -35.86 46.29
C ILE A 190 60.53 -36.34 47.75
N VAL A 191 60.96 -37.59 47.97
CA VAL A 191 61.20 -38.13 49.31
C VAL A 191 62.36 -37.33 49.93
N PRO A 192 62.14 -36.54 51.01
CA PRO A 192 63.17 -35.66 51.56
C PRO A 192 64.28 -36.41 52.33
N THR A 193 64.13 -37.71 52.51
CA THR A 193 65.05 -38.57 53.25
C THR A 193 66.05 -39.19 52.29
N ALA A 194 67.35 -38.98 52.53
CA ALA A 194 68.41 -39.61 51.74
C ALA A 194 68.31 -41.14 51.83
N VAL A 195 67.88 -41.78 50.74
CA VAL A 195 67.91 -43.24 50.61
C VAL A 195 69.33 -43.69 50.31
N SER A 196 69.86 -44.61 51.12
CA SER A 196 71.25 -45.08 50.98
C SER A 196 71.37 -46.32 50.08
N ASN A 197 70.25 -46.94 49.73
CA ASN A 197 70.18 -48.06 48.80
C ASN A 197 68.77 -48.18 48.20
N LEU A 198 68.64 -49.00 47.15
CA LEU A 198 67.39 -49.18 46.41
C LEU A 198 66.28 -49.82 47.27
N MET A 199 66.63 -50.64 48.25
CA MET A 199 65.65 -51.32 49.12
C MET A 199 64.94 -50.31 50.03
N GLN A 200 65.67 -49.30 50.51
CA GLN A 200 65.14 -48.21 51.33
C GLN A 200 64.20 -47.26 50.56
N TRP A 201 64.26 -47.23 49.22
CA TRP A 201 63.36 -46.44 48.37
C TRP A 201 62.02 -47.15 48.10
N PHE A 202 61.99 -48.48 48.04
CA PHE A 202 60.73 -49.22 47.86
C PHE A 202 59.87 -49.27 49.13
N GLU A 203 60.45 -48.97 50.30
CA GLU A 203 59.74 -48.93 51.60
C GLU A 203 59.23 -47.52 51.97
N SER A 204 59.56 -46.48 51.19
CA SER A 204 59.20 -45.08 51.45
C SER A 204 57.92 -44.62 50.76
#